data_AF-A0A5N9A148-F1
#
_entry.id   AF-A0A5N9A148-F1
#
_cell.length_a   1.000
_cell.length_b   1.000
_cell.length_c   1.000
_cell.angle_alpha   90.00
_cell.angle_beta   90.00
_cell.angle_gamma   90.00
#
_symmetry.space_group_name_H-M   'P 1'
#
loop_
_entity.id
_entity.type
_entity.pdbx_description
1 polymer ?
#
loop_
_entity_poly.entity_id
_entity_poly.type
_entity_poly.pdbx_seq_one_letter_code
_entity_poly.pdbx_strand_id
1 'polypeptide(L)' 'KYEKMGLVRTSYEVFKGDGEIVLYCEHLHSVLYKKPEDFKDQYEKK' A
#
# COMPACT_ATOMS: atom_id res chain seq x y z
N LYS A 1 -11.57 -11.98 5.21
CA LYS A 1 -10.92 -11.36 4.04
C LYS A 1 -9.57 -10.84 4.48
N TYR A 2 -8.50 -10.91 3.68
CA TYR A 2 -7.15 -10.36 4.00
C TYR A 2 -6.23 -11.17 4.93
N GLU A 3 -6.40 -12.50 5.04
CA GLU A 3 -5.54 -13.36 5.86
C GLU A 3 -4.04 -13.29 5.48
N LYS A 4 -3.73 -13.13 4.18
CA LYS A 4 -2.36 -13.15 3.64
C LYS A 4 -1.89 -11.81 3.08
N MET A 5 -2.73 -10.79 3.11
CA MET A 5 -2.47 -9.53 2.41
C MET A 5 -3.10 -8.35 3.13
N GLY A 6 -2.43 -7.20 3.15
CA GLY A 6 -2.94 -5.94 3.71
C GLY A 6 -3.22 -4.90 2.63
N LEU A 7 -3.85 -3.80 3.01
CA LEU A 7 -4.02 -2.62 2.16
C LEU A 7 -3.02 -1.54 2.58
N VAL A 8 -2.35 -0.93 1.61
CA VAL A 8 -1.44 0.21 1.86
C VAL A 8 -1.76 1.34 0.89
N ARG A 9 -1.56 2.58 1.34
CA ARG A 9 -1.63 3.77 0.50
C ARG A 9 -0.21 4.27 0.22
N THR A 10 0.14 4.38 -1.04
CA THR A 10 1.42 4.91 -1.49
C THR A 10 1.19 6.23 -2.20
N SER A 11 1.88 7.28 -1.77
CA SER A 11 1.88 8.57 -2.47
C SER A 11 3.07 8.62 -3.42
N TYR A 12 2.82 9.02 -4.66
CA TYR A 12 3.82 9.27 -5.67
C TYR A 12 3.90 10.76 -5.95
N GLU A 13 5.11 11.28 -5.94
CA GLU A 13 5.45 12.62 -6.41
C GLU A 13 6.45 12.45 -7.54
N VAL A 14 6.08 12.87 -8.75
CA VAL A 14 6.92 12.78 -9.94
C VAL A 14 7.39 14.17 -10.30
N PHE A 15 8.70 14.33 -10.45
CA PHE A 15 9.35 15.60 -10.76
C PHE A 15 9.97 15.59 -12.16
N LYS A 16 10.00 16.75 -12.82
CA LYS A 16 10.65 16.97 -14.12
C LYS A 16 11.56 18.20 -14.05
N GLY A 17 12.67 18.17 -14.80
CA GLY A 17 13.57 19.31 -14.93
C GLY A 17 14.10 19.78 -13.57
N ASP A 18 14.01 21.09 -13.31
CA ASP A 18 14.50 21.76 -12.11
C ASP A 18 13.61 21.53 -10.86
N GLY A 19 13.04 20.34 -10.72
CA GLY A 19 12.20 19.97 -9.58
C GLY A 19 10.73 20.38 -9.71
N GLU A 20 10.22 20.56 -10.92
CA GLU A 20 8.79 20.82 -11.15
C GLU A 20 7.98 19.53 -10.90
N ILE A 21 6.98 19.59 -10.02
CA ILE A 21 6.04 18.47 -9.83
C ILE A 21 5.14 18.35 -11.06
N VAL A 22 5.14 17.18 -11.69
CA VAL A 22 4.33 16.90 -12.89
C VAL A 22 3.21 15.89 -12.63
N LEU A 23 3.28 15.14 -11.53
CA LEU A 23 2.22 14.23 -11.12
C LEU A 23 2.28 14.02 -9.60
N TYR A 24 1.12 14.17 -8.97
CA TYR A 24 0.86 13.61 -7.65
C TYR A 24 -0.25 12.57 -7.78
N CYS A 25 -0.05 11.38 -7.23
CA CYS A 25 -1.13 10.42 -7.10
C CYS A 25 -0.98 9.55 -5.85
N GLU A 26 -2.13 9.13 -5.30
CA GLU A 26 -2.17 8.13 -4.25
C GLU A 26 -2.68 6.81 -4.83
N HIS A 27 -1.96 5.73 -4.58
CA HIS A 27 -2.34 4.39 -5.01
C HIS A 27 -2.67 3.53 -3.79
N LEU A 28 -3.88 2.97 -3.77
CA LEU A 28 -4.29 1.92 -2.84
C LEU A 28 -3.88 0.55 -3.37
N HIS A 29 -2.93 -0.09 -2.71
CA HIS A 29 -2.42 -1.41 -3.07
C HIS A 29 -2.90 -2.48 -2.11
N SER A 30 -3.17 -3.68 -2.63
CA SER A 30 -3.16 -4.90 -1.81
C SER A 30 -1.75 -5.51 -1.86
N VAL A 31 -1.14 -5.76 -0.72
CA VAL A 31 0.25 -6.25 -0.59
C VAL A 31 0.30 -7.51 0.26
N LEU A 32 1.19 -8.45 -0.06
CA LEU A 32 1.36 -9.68 0.73
C LEU A 32 2.10 -9.39 2.04
N TYR A 33 1.67 -10.04 3.12
CA TYR A 33 2.42 -10.00 4.38
C TYR A 33 3.71 -10.81 4.26
N LYS A 34 4.82 -10.24 4.72
CA LYS A 34 6.08 -10.97 4.85
C LYS A 34 6.01 -12.08 5.90
N LYS A 35 5.25 -11.84 6.97
CA LYS A 35 4.93 -12.78 8.06
C LYS A 35 3.43 -12.69 8.38
N PRO A 36 2.57 -13.48 7.72
CA PRO A 36 1.13 -13.44 7.95
C PRO A 36 0.73 -13.72 9.41
N GLU A 37 1.60 -14.42 10.16
CA GLU A 37 1.36 -14.81 11.55
C GLU A 37 1.20 -13.61 12.49
N ASP A 38 1.88 -12.52 12.20
CA ASP A 38 1.85 -11.30 13.00
C ASP A 38 0.50 -10.56 12.90
N PHE A 39 -0.35 -10.94 11.93
CA PHE A 39 -1.61 -10.25 11.60
C PHE A 39 -2.85 -11.17 11.68
N LYS A 40 -2.72 -12.36 12.30
CA LYS A 40 -3.77 -13.39 12.37
C LYS A 40 -5.09 -12.93 12.99
N ASP A 41 -5.06 -11.90 13.84
CA ASP A 41 -6.25 -11.37 14.51
C ASP A 41 -6.75 -10.05 13.90
N GLN A 42 -6.10 -9.56 12.83
CA GLN A 42 -6.40 -8.27 12.21
C GLN A 42 -7.19 -8.38 10.89
N TYR A 43 -7.67 -9.58 10.55
CA TYR A 43 -8.44 -9.81 9.33
C TYR A 43 -9.85 -10.31 9.66
N GLU A 44 -10.85 -9.92 8.87
CA GLU A 44 -12.23 -10.40 9.03
C GLU A 44 -12.28 -11.93 8.85
N LYS A 45 -12.69 -12.66 9.88
CA LYS A 45 -13.01 -14.08 9.76
C LYS A 45 -14.39 -14.20 9.11
N LYS A 46 -14.48 -14.97 8.03
CA LYS A 46 -15.73 -15.21 7.30
C LYS A 46 -16.57 -16.25 8.00
#